data_AF-F4LS00-F1
#
_entry.id   AF-F4LS00-F1
#
_cell.length_a   1.000
_cell.length_b   1.000
_cell.length_c   1.000
_cell.angle_alpha   90.00
_cell.angle_beta   90.00
_cell.angle_gamma   90.00
#
_symmetry.space_group_name_H-M   'P 1'
#
loop_
_entity.id
_entity.type
_entity.pdbx_description
1 polymer ?
#
loop_
_entity_poly.entity_id
_entity_poly.type
_entity_poly.pdbx_seq_one_letter_code
_entity_poly.pdbx_strand_id
1 'polypeptide(L)'
;MNKMGKLYIGTNTKMYMNISQTTDFLTKLHGLTLDISRKNMELFVIPSYTALNSARKSVPKESISLGAQNMCWEDRGQFTGEISPLMLKEIGVQIVQIGHSERRLIFKETDVEENKKVLCALRHNFTPLLCIGETIEQKEKGISDEILKIQIKMGLDKVTPEQAKNIWIAYEPVWAIGVDGIPASKEYANEKHKVIKDTLIELFGETLGRNIPVLYGGSVNNQNAADLIQMPYIDGLFIGRSAWDADNFNIIIRNVLPTFLKKLKLN
;
A
#
# COMPACT_ATOMS: atom_id res chain seq x y z
N MET A 1 5.89 4.95 24.59
CA MET A 1 5.70 3.51 24.92
C MET A 1 4.33 3.09 24.40
N ASN A 2 4.10 2.18 23.46
CA ASN A 2 4.92 1.20 22.75
C ASN A 2 4.48 1.20 21.29
N LYS A 3 5.29 1.69 20.35
CA LYS A 3 5.10 1.32 18.93
C LYS A 3 5.79 -0.03 18.74
N MET A 4 5.21 -1.11 19.25
CA MET A 4 5.50 -2.43 18.66
C MET A 4 4.76 -2.49 17.32
N GLY A 5 5.23 -1.67 16.37
CA GLY A 5 4.76 -1.73 15.01
C GLY A 5 5.18 -3.05 14.39
N LYS A 6 4.35 -3.58 13.50
CA LYS A 6 4.77 -4.61 12.56
C LYS A 6 5.26 -3.93 11.28
N LEU A 7 6.21 -4.54 10.58
CA LEU A 7 6.62 -4.09 9.25
C LEU A 7 5.47 -4.32 8.28
N TYR A 8 5.05 -3.30 7.54
CA TYR A 8 4.15 -3.49 6.40
C TYR A 8 4.98 -3.65 5.13
N ILE A 9 4.89 -4.79 4.47
CA ILE A 9 5.64 -5.03 3.23
C ILE A 9 4.79 -5.79 2.24
N GLY A 10 4.72 -5.31 1.02
CA GLY A 10 3.88 -5.95 0.02
C GLY A 10 4.13 -5.48 -1.39
N THR A 11 3.40 -6.07 -2.32
CA THR A 11 3.53 -5.77 -3.75
C THR A 11 2.18 -5.74 -4.43
N ASN A 12 2.03 -4.83 -5.39
CA ASN A 12 1.00 -4.89 -6.42
C ASN A 12 1.63 -5.46 -7.69
N THR A 13 1.11 -6.58 -8.18
CA THR A 13 1.61 -7.24 -9.40
C THR A 13 1.18 -6.53 -10.68
N LYS A 14 0.30 -5.52 -10.56
CA LYS A 14 -0.33 -4.80 -11.67
C LYS A 14 -0.86 -5.79 -12.71
N MET A 15 -0.80 -5.44 -13.99
CA MET A 15 -1.29 -6.25 -15.11
C MET A 15 -0.16 -7.13 -15.72
N TYR A 16 0.54 -7.94 -14.91
CA TYR A 16 1.68 -8.75 -15.39
C TYR A 16 1.55 -10.26 -15.23
N MET A 17 0.88 -10.75 -14.19
CA MET A 17 0.78 -12.19 -13.91
C MET A 17 -0.58 -12.75 -14.30
N ASN A 18 -0.58 -13.90 -14.98
CA ASN A 18 -1.76 -14.73 -15.15
C ASN A 18 -2.05 -15.57 -13.88
N ILE A 19 -3.06 -16.43 -13.95
CA ILE A 19 -3.50 -17.27 -12.82
C ILE A 19 -2.37 -18.18 -12.33
N SER A 20 -1.74 -18.96 -13.23
CA SER A 20 -0.67 -19.91 -12.86
C SER A 20 0.54 -19.19 -12.27
N GLN A 21 0.98 -18.11 -12.92
CA GLN A 21 2.12 -17.32 -12.45
C GLN A 21 1.86 -16.73 -11.05
N THR A 22 0.63 -16.27 -10.79
CA THR A 22 0.24 -15.75 -9.48
C THR A 22 0.27 -16.84 -8.41
N THR A 23 -0.28 -18.02 -8.69
CA THR A 23 -0.29 -19.13 -7.73
C THR A 23 1.12 -19.66 -7.45
N ASP A 24 1.97 -19.75 -8.48
CA ASP A 24 3.36 -20.19 -8.35
C ASP A 24 4.16 -19.19 -7.51
N PHE A 25 4.02 -17.89 -7.80
CA PHE A 25 4.63 -16.81 -7.04
C PHE A 25 4.24 -16.85 -5.55
N LEU A 26 2.94 -16.95 -5.25
CA LEU A 26 2.44 -16.97 -3.87
C LEU A 26 2.90 -18.21 -3.11
N THR A 27 2.83 -19.39 -3.73
CA THR A 27 3.25 -20.66 -3.11
C THR A 27 4.74 -20.63 -2.77
N LYS A 28 5.56 -20.15 -3.71
CA LYS A 28 7.01 -20.00 -3.51
C LYS A 28 7.33 -18.98 -2.42
N LEU A 29 6.71 -17.79 -2.47
CA LEU A 29 6.91 -16.74 -1.46
C LEU A 29 6.47 -17.20 -0.07
N HIS A 30 5.36 -17.95 0.02
CA HIS A 30 4.92 -18.55 1.26
C HIS A 30 5.99 -19.49 1.83
N GLY A 31 6.49 -20.45 1.04
CA GLY A 31 7.54 -21.38 1.43
C GLY A 31 8.82 -20.68 1.90
N LEU A 32 9.27 -19.65 1.17
CA LEU A 32 10.47 -18.88 1.48
C LEU A 32 10.37 -18.05 2.77
N THR A 33 9.17 -17.81 3.28
CA THR A 33 8.91 -16.91 4.42
C THR A 33 8.20 -17.61 5.59
N LEU A 34 8.18 -18.94 5.62
CA LEU A 34 7.56 -19.76 6.68
C LEU A 34 8.19 -19.53 8.05
N ASP A 35 9.51 -19.30 8.09
CA ASP A 35 10.30 -19.05 9.30
C ASP A 35 10.08 -17.64 9.89
N ILE A 36 9.40 -16.74 9.15
CA ILE A 36 9.22 -15.34 9.55
C ILE A 36 7.87 -15.15 10.25
N SER A 37 7.91 -14.80 11.54
CA SER A 37 6.71 -14.53 12.34
C SER A 37 5.89 -13.35 11.80
N ARG A 38 4.60 -13.60 11.52
CA ARG A 38 3.63 -12.57 11.11
C ARG A 38 3.22 -11.61 12.22
N LYS A 39 3.66 -11.85 13.48
CA LYS A 39 3.54 -10.85 14.55
C LYS A 39 4.44 -9.63 14.29
N ASN A 40 5.56 -9.84 13.59
CA ASN A 40 6.54 -8.79 13.31
C ASN A 40 6.34 -8.14 11.94
N MET A 41 5.50 -8.74 11.08
CA MET A 41 5.37 -8.34 9.68
C MET A 41 3.98 -8.65 9.13
N GLU A 42 3.37 -7.64 8.51
CA GLU A 42 2.24 -7.80 7.59
C GLU A 42 2.79 -7.95 6.18
N LEU A 43 2.73 -9.17 5.65
CA LEU A 43 3.09 -9.47 4.26
C LEU A 43 1.84 -9.51 3.40
N PHE A 44 1.79 -8.70 2.34
CA PHE A 44 0.63 -8.67 1.45
C PHE A 44 0.98 -8.68 -0.04
N VAL A 45 0.07 -9.22 -0.84
CA VAL A 45 0.18 -9.27 -2.31
C VAL A 45 -1.16 -8.89 -2.93
N ILE A 46 -1.11 -8.03 -3.94
CA ILE A 46 -2.29 -7.49 -4.64
C ILE A 46 -2.25 -7.94 -6.11
N PRO A 47 -2.80 -9.14 -6.43
CA PRO A 47 -2.81 -9.65 -7.79
C PRO A 47 -3.98 -9.11 -8.62
N SER A 48 -3.96 -9.39 -9.93
CA SER A 48 -5.08 -9.11 -10.85
C SER A 48 -6.35 -9.84 -10.41
N TYR A 49 -7.53 -9.24 -10.66
CA TYR A 49 -8.82 -9.82 -10.28
C TYR A 49 -9.02 -11.26 -10.78
N THR A 50 -8.59 -11.53 -12.00
CA THR A 50 -8.71 -12.85 -12.66
C THR A 50 -8.01 -13.96 -11.89
N ALA A 51 -7.01 -13.64 -11.06
CA ALA A 51 -6.25 -14.60 -10.27
C ALA A 51 -6.68 -14.67 -8.80
N LEU A 52 -7.51 -13.74 -8.29
CA LEU A 52 -7.77 -13.60 -6.86
C LEU A 52 -8.34 -14.86 -6.19
N ASN A 53 -9.30 -15.53 -6.83
CA ASN A 53 -9.91 -16.75 -6.28
C ASN A 53 -8.87 -17.89 -6.17
N SER A 54 -8.04 -18.08 -7.20
CA SER A 54 -6.98 -19.08 -7.20
C SER A 54 -5.86 -18.73 -6.21
N ALA A 55 -5.49 -17.45 -6.13
CA ALA A 55 -4.52 -16.93 -5.17
C ALA A 55 -4.95 -17.17 -3.72
N ARG A 56 -6.24 -16.95 -3.40
CA ARG A 56 -6.75 -17.20 -2.05
C ARG A 56 -6.67 -18.67 -1.65
N LYS A 57 -6.84 -19.58 -2.62
CA LYS A 57 -6.79 -21.04 -2.41
C LYS A 57 -5.38 -21.59 -2.39
N SER A 58 -4.38 -20.88 -2.92
CA SER A 58 -3.00 -21.39 -3.05
C SER A 58 -2.17 -21.27 -1.76
N VAL A 59 -2.55 -20.39 -0.83
CA VAL A 59 -1.80 -20.17 0.42
C VAL A 59 -2.75 -20.00 1.62
N PRO A 60 -2.31 -20.30 2.86
CA PRO A 60 -3.08 -20.01 4.07
C PRO A 60 -3.43 -18.51 4.24
N LYS A 61 -4.53 -18.19 4.93
CA LYS A 61 -5.01 -16.80 5.07
C LYS A 61 -4.13 -15.94 5.95
N GLU A 62 -3.55 -16.56 6.93
CA GLU A 62 -2.66 -15.99 7.94
C GLU A 62 -1.22 -15.80 7.44
N SER A 63 -0.85 -16.40 6.30
CA SER A 63 0.53 -16.34 5.80
C SER A 63 0.79 -15.14 4.89
N ILE A 64 -0.16 -14.81 4.01
CA ILE A 64 -0.08 -13.68 3.08
C ILE A 64 -1.47 -13.07 2.97
N SER A 65 -1.58 -11.78 3.33
CA SER A 65 -2.80 -11.00 3.09
C SER A 65 -2.95 -10.72 1.61
N LEU A 66 -4.15 -10.92 1.08
CA LEU A 66 -4.45 -10.62 -0.32
C LEU A 66 -5.22 -9.32 -0.43
N GLY A 67 -4.91 -8.55 -1.47
CA GLY A 67 -5.65 -7.33 -1.81
C GLY A 67 -6.17 -7.32 -3.23
N ALA A 68 -7.15 -6.46 -3.49
CA ALA A 68 -7.61 -6.13 -4.82
C ALA A 68 -6.99 -4.82 -5.31
N GLN A 69 -6.67 -4.73 -6.61
CA GLN A 69 -5.99 -3.57 -7.21
C GLN A 69 -6.89 -2.33 -7.34
N ASN A 70 -8.21 -2.51 -7.30
CA ASN A 70 -9.23 -1.47 -7.27
C ASN A 70 -10.57 -2.08 -6.76
N MET A 71 -11.60 -1.26 -6.58
CA MET A 71 -12.97 -1.67 -6.25
C MET A 71 -13.95 -0.54 -6.60
N CYS A 72 -15.19 -0.90 -6.99
CA CYS A 72 -16.28 0.06 -7.13
C CYS A 72 -16.79 0.54 -5.75
N TRP A 73 -17.38 1.74 -5.69
CA TRP A 73 -17.99 2.27 -4.47
C TRP A 73 -19.45 1.83 -4.25
N GLU A 74 -20.03 1.10 -5.20
CA GLU A 74 -21.40 0.59 -5.11
C GLU A 74 -21.41 -0.93 -4.86
N ASP A 75 -22.35 -1.39 -4.02
CA ASP A 75 -22.51 -2.81 -3.69
C ASP A 75 -22.99 -3.63 -4.91
N ARG A 76 -23.74 -2.99 -5.81
CA ARG A 76 -24.24 -3.53 -7.09
C ARG A 76 -24.77 -2.38 -7.96
N GLY A 77 -24.82 -2.55 -9.28
CA GLY A 77 -25.44 -1.56 -10.16
C GLY A 77 -25.06 -1.72 -11.62
N GLN A 78 -25.34 -0.69 -12.42
CA GLN A 78 -25.06 -0.64 -13.85
C GLN A 78 -23.61 -0.20 -14.11
N PHE A 79 -22.64 -1.02 -13.67
CA PHE A 79 -21.21 -0.73 -13.75
C PHE A 79 -20.48 -1.88 -14.48
N THR A 80 -20.81 -2.10 -15.76
CA THR A 80 -20.21 -3.17 -16.56
C THR A 80 -18.68 -3.08 -16.54
N GLY A 81 -18.02 -4.16 -16.12
CA GLY A 81 -16.55 -4.24 -16.01
C GLY A 81 -16.00 -3.93 -14.61
N GLU A 82 -16.79 -3.34 -13.72
CA GLU A 82 -16.37 -3.04 -12.36
C GLU A 82 -16.54 -4.23 -11.40
N ILE A 83 -15.77 -4.20 -10.31
CA ILE A 83 -15.82 -5.22 -9.25
C ILE A 83 -16.43 -4.62 -7.98
N SER A 84 -17.51 -5.23 -7.49
CA SER A 84 -18.19 -4.80 -6.27
C SER A 84 -17.46 -5.23 -4.99
N PRO A 85 -17.65 -4.53 -3.86
CA PRO A 85 -17.15 -4.97 -2.55
C PRO A 85 -17.68 -6.36 -2.16
N LEU A 86 -18.91 -6.72 -2.56
CA LEU A 86 -19.51 -8.00 -2.21
C LEU A 86 -18.80 -9.18 -2.91
N MET A 87 -18.41 -9.00 -4.17
CA MET A 87 -17.62 -9.99 -4.92
C MET A 87 -16.24 -10.21 -4.26
N LEU A 88 -15.58 -9.13 -3.84
CA LEU A 88 -14.29 -9.23 -3.15
C LEU A 88 -14.42 -9.89 -1.77
N LYS A 89 -15.52 -9.62 -1.06
CA LYS A 89 -15.79 -10.19 0.26
C LYS A 89 -15.99 -11.71 0.19
N GLU A 90 -16.66 -12.20 -0.86
CA GLU A 90 -16.81 -13.63 -1.12
C GLU A 90 -15.44 -14.32 -1.31
N ILE A 91 -14.54 -13.68 -2.06
CA ILE A 91 -13.17 -14.19 -2.23
C ILE A 91 -12.40 -14.14 -0.90
N GLY A 92 -12.70 -13.19 -0.02
CA GLY A 92 -12.04 -13.06 1.28
C GLY A 92 -10.71 -12.34 1.23
N VAL A 93 -10.55 -11.38 0.30
CA VAL A 93 -9.45 -10.40 0.33
C VAL A 93 -9.57 -9.48 1.55
N GLN A 94 -8.45 -8.96 2.03
CA GLN A 94 -8.41 -8.09 3.20
C GLN A 94 -8.17 -6.62 2.84
N ILE A 95 -7.43 -6.37 1.75
CA ILE A 95 -6.95 -5.04 1.37
C ILE A 95 -7.62 -4.61 0.06
N VAL A 96 -7.92 -3.33 -0.07
CA VAL A 96 -8.31 -2.74 -1.36
C VAL A 96 -7.38 -1.57 -1.64
N GLN A 97 -6.63 -1.65 -2.72
CA GLN A 97 -5.84 -0.53 -3.21
C GLN A 97 -6.76 0.49 -3.88
N ILE A 98 -6.59 1.77 -3.54
CA ILE A 98 -7.47 2.86 -3.96
C ILE A 98 -6.60 4.04 -4.39
N GLY A 99 -6.95 4.72 -5.49
CA GLY A 99 -6.23 5.91 -5.94
C GLY A 99 -4.81 5.68 -6.41
N HIS A 100 -4.45 4.48 -6.89
CA HIS A 100 -3.12 4.24 -7.46
C HIS A 100 -2.83 5.25 -8.58
N SER A 101 -1.59 5.73 -8.67
CA SER A 101 -1.17 6.73 -9.65
C SER A 101 -1.61 6.44 -11.09
N GLU A 102 -1.53 5.17 -11.55
CA GLU A 102 -2.00 4.76 -12.88
C GLU A 102 -3.51 4.96 -13.06
N ARG A 103 -4.32 4.74 -12.01
CA ARG A 103 -5.76 4.95 -12.09
C ARG A 103 -6.12 6.42 -12.18
N ARG A 104 -5.46 7.25 -11.37
CA ARG A 104 -5.62 8.70 -11.42
C ARG A 104 -5.19 9.29 -12.77
N LEU A 105 -4.04 8.84 -13.30
CA LEU A 105 -3.48 9.41 -14.54
C LEU A 105 -4.10 8.85 -15.82
N ILE A 106 -4.30 7.53 -15.91
CA ILE A 106 -4.77 6.86 -17.14
C ILE A 106 -6.30 6.84 -17.15
N PHE A 107 -6.91 6.41 -16.05
CA PHE A 107 -8.36 6.23 -15.92
C PHE A 107 -9.09 7.46 -15.37
N LYS A 108 -8.35 8.53 -15.07
CA LYS A 108 -8.86 9.86 -14.66
C LYS A 108 -9.68 9.84 -13.38
N GLU A 109 -9.39 8.91 -12.48
CA GLU A 109 -10.06 8.85 -11.18
C GLU A 109 -9.70 10.05 -10.30
N THR A 110 -10.71 10.61 -9.66
CA THR A 110 -10.64 11.85 -8.88
C THR A 110 -10.60 11.58 -7.37
N ASP A 111 -10.11 12.53 -6.57
CA ASP A 111 -10.09 12.37 -5.11
C ASP A 111 -11.48 12.13 -4.49
N VAL A 112 -12.53 12.68 -5.11
CA VAL A 112 -13.93 12.45 -4.69
C VAL A 112 -14.35 11.00 -4.95
N GLU A 113 -13.94 10.42 -6.08
CA GLU A 113 -14.22 9.00 -6.37
C GLU A 113 -13.40 8.09 -5.46
N GLU A 114 -12.14 8.41 -5.19
CA GLU A 114 -11.33 7.65 -4.23
C GLU A 114 -11.93 7.70 -2.83
N ASN A 115 -12.44 8.84 -2.38
CA ASN A 115 -13.14 8.93 -1.10
C ASN A 115 -14.36 8.01 -1.03
N LYS A 116 -15.18 7.95 -2.08
CA LYS A 116 -16.33 7.03 -2.13
C LYS A 116 -15.87 5.58 -1.99
N LYS A 117 -14.77 5.20 -2.64
CA LYS A 117 -14.18 3.86 -2.51
C LYS A 117 -13.62 3.60 -1.11
N VAL A 118 -12.94 4.57 -0.49
CA VAL A 118 -12.44 4.46 0.89
C VAL A 118 -13.59 4.20 1.86
N LEU A 119 -14.65 5.02 1.79
CA LEU A 119 -15.82 4.85 2.65
C LEU A 119 -16.53 3.51 2.40
N CYS A 120 -16.64 3.09 1.15
CA CYS A 120 -17.18 1.78 0.78
C CYS A 120 -16.33 0.63 1.36
N ALA A 121 -15.01 0.70 1.21
CA ALA A 121 -14.07 -0.30 1.73
C ALA A 121 -14.23 -0.45 3.24
N LEU A 122 -14.25 0.67 3.97
CA LEU A 122 -14.42 0.69 5.42
C LEU A 122 -15.78 0.15 5.86
N ARG A 123 -16.88 0.50 5.15
CA ARG A 123 -18.24 -0.03 5.40
C ARG A 123 -18.30 -1.55 5.30
N HIS A 124 -17.49 -2.14 4.41
CA HIS A 124 -17.42 -3.59 4.20
C HIS A 124 -16.29 -4.29 4.99
N ASN A 125 -15.61 -3.56 5.88
CA ASN A 125 -14.49 -4.04 6.71
C ASN A 125 -13.24 -4.48 5.92
N PHE A 126 -13.01 -3.88 4.76
CA PHE A 126 -11.70 -3.94 4.11
C PHE A 126 -10.76 -2.89 4.70
N THR A 127 -9.46 -3.14 4.56
CA THR A 127 -8.41 -2.14 4.78
C THR A 127 -8.18 -1.38 3.47
N PRO A 128 -8.63 -0.12 3.33
CA PRO A 128 -8.21 0.71 2.21
C PRO A 128 -6.71 1.03 2.31
N LEU A 129 -5.97 0.75 1.24
CA LEU A 129 -4.63 1.26 0.99
C LEU A 129 -4.76 2.42 0.01
N LEU A 130 -4.89 3.64 0.54
CA LEU A 130 -5.04 4.86 -0.26
C LEU A 130 -3.68 5.31 -0.79
N CYS A 131 -3.52 5.27 -2.10
CA CYS A 131 -2.35 5.76 -2.80
C CYS A 131 -2.47 7.27 -3.06
N ILE A 132 -1.39 7.99 -2.75
CA ILE A 132 -1.25 9.44 -2.95
C ILE A 132 0.14 9.76 -3.50
N GLY A 133 0.28 10.88 -4.19
CA GLY A 133 1.52 11.22 -4.87
C GLY A 133 1.41 12.45 -5.74
N GLU A 134 2.49 13.23 -5.77
CA GLU A 134 2.66 14.35 -6.69
C GLU A 134 3.29 13.93 -8.02
N THR A 135 2.95 14.64 -9.10
CA THR A 135 3.59 14.51 -10.42
C THR A 135 4.92 15.27 -10.48
N ILE A 136 5.70 15.03 -11.52
CA ILE A 136 6.96 15.77 -11.75
C ILE A 136 6.70 17.28 -11.86
N GLU A 137 5.64 17.67 -12.58
CA GLU A 137 5.25 19.07 -12.78
C GLU A 137 4.88 19.75 -11.44
N GLN A 138 4.20 19.03 -10.55
CA GLN A 138 3.83 19.53 -9.23
C GLN A 138 5.07 19.66 -8.33
N LYS A 139 6.03 18.74 -8.43
CA LYS A 139 7.32 18.82 -7.74
C LYS A 139 8.15 20.01 -8.24
N GLU A 140 8.27 20.19 -9.55
CA GLU A 140 9.03 21.30 -10.16
C GLU A 140 8.43 22.66 -9.82
N LYS A 141 7.11 22.74 -9.62
CA LYS A 141 6.41 23.94 -9.14
C LYS A 141 6.51 24.15 -7.63
N GLY A 142 7.13 23.24 -6.88
CA GLY A 142 7.29 23.35 -5.44
C GLY A 142 5.99 23.18 -4.64
N ILE A 143 4.98 22.52 -5.21
CA ILE A 143 3.64 22.36 -4.59
C ILE A 143 3.36 20.93 -4.09
N SER A 144 4.39 20.10 -3.91
CA SER A 144 4.23 18.69 -3.54
C SER A 144 3.44 18.53 -2.23
N ASP A 145 3.73 19.34 -1.22
CA ASP A 145 3.13 19.19 0.12
C ASP A 145 1.64 19.54 0.11
N GLU A 146 1.26 20.57 -0.65
CA GLU A 146 -0.12 20.98 -0.87
C GLU A 146 -0.90 19.87 -1.56
N ILE A 147 -0.33 19.26 -2.60
CA ILE A 147 -0.98 18.15 -3.32
C ILE A 147 -1.20 16.95 -2.40
N LEU A 148 -0.19 16.54 -1.62
CA LEU A 148 -0.32 15.42 -0.70
C LEU A 148 -1.37 15.70 0.38
N LYS A 149 -1.39 16.92 0.94
CA LYS A 149 -2.42 17.35 1.90
C LYS A 149 -3.82 17.29 1.29
N ILE A 150 -3.99 17.81 0.07
CA ILE A 150 -5.29 17.80 -0.63
C ILE A 150 -5.76 16.37 -0.83
N GLN A 151 -4.92 15.48 -1.37
CA GLN A 151 -5.30 14.09 -1.64
C GLN A 151 -5.68 13.32 -0.37
N ILE A 152 -4.99 13.56 0.76
CA ILE A 152 -5.34 12.96 2.06
C ILE A 152 -6.67 13.51 2.57
N LYS A 153 -6.81 14.84 2.64
CA LYS A 153 -8.01 15.48 3.20
C LYS A 153 -9.26 15.14 2.37
N MET A 154 -9.13 15.14 1.05
CA MET A 154 -10.22 14.75 0.16
C MET A 154 -10.50 13.25 0.21
N GLY A 155 -9.47 12.41 0.09
CA GLY A 155 -9.62 10.95 0.10
C GLY A 155 -10.17 10.40 1.42
N LEU A 156 -9.93 11.09 2.54
CA LEU A 156 -10.39 10.71 3.87
C LEU A 156 -11.55 11.59 4.39
N ASP A 157 -12.18 12.40 3.54
CA ASP A 157 -13.37 13.16 3.94
C ASP A 157 -14.43 12.24 4.54
N LYS A 158 -15.05 12.67 5.64
CA LYS A 158 -16.07 11.92 6.41
C LYS A 158 -15.62 10.57 6.99
N VAL A 159 -14.33 10.22 6.93
CA VAL A 159 -13.80 9.08 7.68
C VAL A 159 -13.82 9.42 9.17
N THR A 160 -14.46 8.58 9.97
CA THR A 160 -14.48 8.75 11.43
C THR A 160 -13.17 8.26 12.07
N PRO A 161 -12.82 8.74 13.28
CA PRO A 161 -11.66 8.21 14.01
C PRO A 161 -11.67 6.70 14.23
N GLU A 162 -12.86 6.09 14.40
CA GLU A 162 -12.96 4.63 14.54
C GLU A 162 -12.57 3.91 13.24
N GLN A 163 -13.07 4.39 12.11
CA GLN A 163 -12.75 3.83 10.80
C GLN A 163 -11.28 4.05 10.41
N ALA A 164 -10.71 5.20 10.77
CA ALA A 164 -9.32 5.55 10.47
C ALA A 164 -8.29 4.56 11.05
N LYS A 165 -8.65 3.79 12.09
CA LYS A 165 -7.81 2.70 12.63
C LYS A 165 -7.48 1.61 11.60
N ASN A 166 -8.30 1.47 10.56
CA ASN A 166 -8.19 0.42 9.54
C ASN A 166 -7.73 0.97 8.18
N ILE A 167 -7.08 2.13 8.12
CA ILE A 167 -6.60 2.74 6.87
C ILE A 167 -5.09 2.65 6.78
N TRP A 168 -4.57 2.35 5.58
CA TRP A 168 -3.16 2.49 5.24
C TRP A 168 -3.00 3.52 4.12
N ILE A 169 -1.87 4.24 4.12
CA ILE A 169 -1.49 5.18 3.07
C ILE A 169 -0.28 4.64 2.33
N ALA A 170 -0.28 4.72 1.00
CA ALA A 170 0.90 4.50 0.18
C ALA A 170 1.33 5.81 -0.48
N TYR A 171 2.53 6.29 -0.17
CA TYR A 171 3.12 7.44 -0.84
C TYR A 171 3.88 7.02 -2.09
N GLU A 172 3.40 7.49 -3.23
CA GLU A 172 3.84 7.16 -4.57
C GLU A 172 4.40 8.42 -5.26
N PRO A 173 5.69 8.76 -5.14
CA PRO A 173 6.27 9.84 -5.93
C PRO A 173 6.12 9.50 -7.42
N VAL A 174 5.11 10.05 -8.09
CA VAL A 174 4.64 9.53 -9.39
C VAL A 174 5.73 9.63 -10.45
N TRP A 175 6.57 10.65 -10.34
CA TRP A 175 7.74 10.88 -11.19
C TRP A 175 8.88 9.87 -11.01
N ALA A 176 8.87 9.08 -9.93
CA ALA A 176 9.86 8.06 -9.62
C ALA A 176 9.35 6.63 -9.88
N ILE A 177 8.16 6.47 -10.49
CA ILE A 177 7.53 5.18 -10.79
C ILE A 177 7.64 4.89 -12.28
N GLY A 178 7.92 3.63 -12.64
CA GLY A 178 8.01 3.18 -14.03
C GLY A 178 9.39 2.65 -14.39
N VAL A 179 9.56 2.26 -15.66
CA VAL A 179 10.81 1.66 -16.17
C VAL A 179 11.97 2.65 -16.09
N ASP A 180 11.70 3.91 -16.39
CA ASP A 180 12.67 5.01 -16.47
C ASP A 180 12.62 5.96 -15.26
N GLY A 181 11.87 5.58 -14.21
CA GLY A 181 11.73 6.41 -13.01
C GLY A 181 13.03 6.49 -12.22
N ILE A 182 13.48 7.70 -11.92
CA ILE A 182 14.64 7.92 -11.04
C ILE A 182 14.19 7.71 -9.59
N PRO A 183 14.82 6.79 -8.82
CA PRO A 183 14.46 6.60 -7.43
C PRO A 183 14.59 7.90 -6.63
N ALA A 184 13.56 8.24 -5.85
CA ALA A 184 13.67 9.37 -4.93
C ALA A 184 14.73 9.09 -3.86
N SER A 185 15.45 10.12 -3.41
CA SER A 185 16.35 9.96 -2.27
C SER A 185 15.54 9.58 -1.02
N LYS A 186 16.19 8.86 -0.09
CA LYS A 186 15.56 8.48 1.18
C LYS A 186 15.18 9.71 2.01
N GLU A 187 15.96 10.79 1.91
CA GLU A 187 15.69 12.06 2.57
C GLU A 187 14.40 12.70 2.04
N TYR A 188 14.24 12.76 0.71
CA TYR A 188 13.01 13.28 0.09
C TYR A 188 11.80 12.43 0.47
N ALA A 189 11.92 11.09 0.37
CA ALA A 189 10.86 10.18 0.75
C ALA A 189 10.45 10.39 2.22
N ASN A 190 11.42 10.53 3.13
CA ASN A 190 11.16 10.77 4.55
C ASN A 190 10.50 12.13 4.81
N GLU A 191 10.92 13.18 4.11
CA GLU A 191 10.32 14.51 4.20
C GLU A 191 8.83 14.48 3.82
N LYS A 192 8.49 13.87 2.67
CA LYS A 192 7.09 13.76 2.24
C LYS A 192 6.27 12.85 3.16
N HIS A 193 6.85 11.76 3.66
CA HIS A 193 6.19 10.94 4.69
C HIS A 193 5.89 11.74 5.97
N LYS A 194 6.78 12.65 6.38
CA LYS A 194 6.52 13.53 7.52
C LYS A 194 5.29 14.40 7.25
N VAL A 195 5.20 15.02 6.07
CA VAL A 195 4.05 15.85 5.68
C VAL A 195 2.74 15.05 5.74
N ILE A 196 2.76 13.81 5.24
CA ILE A 196 1.62 12.89 5.30
C ILE A 196 1.24 12.59 6.76
N LYS A 197 2.22 12.26 7.61
CA LYS A 197 2.00 11.99 9.03
C LYS A 197 1.43 13.18 9.78
N ASP A 198 1.97 14.37 9.56
CA ASP A 198 1.49 15.61 10.17
C ASP A 198 0.03 15.88 9.74
N THR A 199 -0.32 15.63 8.47
CA THR A 199 -1.69 15.78 7.96
C THR A 199 -2.65 14.78 8.60
N LEU A 200 -2.22 13.53 8.79
CA LEU A 200 -3.04 12.52 9.48
C LEU A 200 -3.23 12.86 10.97
N ILE A 201 -2.22 13.45 11.62
CA ILE A 201 -2.32 13.97 12.99
C ILE A 201 -3.32 15.13 13.06
N GLU A 202 -3.30 16.04 12.08
CA GLU A 202 -4.27 17.14 11.99
C GLU A 202 -5.72 16.60 11.91
N LEU A 203 -5.96 15.57 11.10
CA LEU A 203 -7.30 15.01 10.89
C LEU A 203 -7.80 14.14 12.06
N PHE A 204 -6.92 13.34 12.67
CA PHE A 204 -7.34 12.28 13.58
C PHE A 204 -6.73 12.38 14.99
N GLY A 205 -5.95 13.44 15.25
CA GLY A 205 -5.25 13.65 16.50
C GLY A 205 -3.94 12.88 16.61
N GLU A 206 -3.13 13.28 17.59
CA GLU A 206 -1.73 12.86 17.78
C GLU A 206 -1.56 11.34 17.81
N THR A 207 -2.32 10.64 18.65
CA THR A 207 -2.15 9.20 18.86
C THR A 207 -2.59 8.39 17.64
N LEU A 208 -3.75 8.70 17.06
CA LEU A 208 -4.30 7.93 15.95
C LEU A 208 -3.57 8.25 14.64
N GLY A 209 -3.41 9.53 14.29
CA GLY A 209 -2.75 9.95 13.06
C GLY A 209 -1.31 9.44 12.95
N ARG A 210 -0.56 9.43 14.05
CA ARG A 210 0.81 8.89 14.09
C ARG A 210 0.87 7.38 13.83
N ASN A 211 -0.19 6.65 14.21
CA ASN A 211 -0.26 5.19 14.13
C ASN A 211 -0.83 4.65 12.81
N ILE A 212 -1.50 5.47 12.00
CA ILE A 212 -1.92 5.10 10.63
C ILE A 212 -0.68 4.76 9.80
N PRO A 213 -0.52 3.53 9.28
CA PRO A 213 0.66 3.15 8.50
C PRO A 213 0.82 3.97 7.23
N VAL A 214 2.03 4.48 6.98
CA VAL A 214 2.40 5.14 5.72
C VAL A 214 3.56 4.36 5.07
N LEU A 215 3.28 3.78 3.90
CA LEU A 215 4.18 2.94 3.14
C LEU A 215 4.80 3.73 2.00
N TYR A 216 6.08 3.49 1.72
CA TYR A 216 6.71 4.05 0.52
C TYR A 216 6.44 3.17 -0.70
N GLY A 217 5.79 3.74 -1.72
CA GLY A 217 5.38 3.11 -2.97
C GLY A 217 6.21 3.50 -4.20
N GLY A 218 7.36 4.17 -4.02
CA GLY A 218 8.27 4.51 -5.12
C GLY A 218 9.13 3.32 -5.58
N SER A 219 10.19 3.62 -6.33
CA SER A 219 11.14 2.60 -6.82
C SER A 219 11.97 2.01 -5.66
N VAL A 220 11.56 0.83 -5.18
CA VAL A 220 12.25 0.06 -4.13
C VAL A 220 12.94 -1.16 -4.73
N ASN A 221 14.19 -1.40 -4.35
CA ASN A 221 15.01 -2.53 -4.78
C ASN A 221 15.97 -2.98 -3.65
N ASN A 222 16.79 -4.00 -3.90
CA ASN A 222 17.73 -4.54 -2.91
C ASN A 222 18.73 -3.51 -2.39
N GLN A 223 19.10 -2.52 -3.22
CA GLN A 223 20.13 -1.54 -2.89
C GLN A 223 19.60 -0.43 -1.97
N ASN A 224 18.31 -0.07 -2.06
CA ASN A 224 17.76 1.07 -1.32
C ASN A 224 16.73 0.71 -0.23
N ALA A 225 16.20 -0.52 -0.22
CA ALA A 225 15.10 -0.89 0.68
C ALA A 225 15.44 -0.72 2.18
N ALA A 226 16.65 -1.10 2.60
CA ALA A 226 17.09 -0.98 3.99
C ALA A 226 17.22 0.48 4.42
N ASP A 227 17.78 1.32 3.54
CA ASP A 227 17.95 2.76 3.75
C ASP A 227 16.60 3.48 3.88
N LEU A 228 15.64 3.13 3.01
CA LEU A 228 14.30 3.68 3.03
C LEU A 228 13.55 3.30 4.31
N ILE A 229 13.52 2.01 4.69
CA ILE A 229 12.73 1.58 5.85
C ILE A 229 13.28 2.15 7.18
N GLN A 230 14.58 2.47 7.23
CA GLN A 230 15.21 3.06 8.41
C GLN A 230 14.73 4.50 8.65
N MET A 231 14.24 5.19 7.62
CA MET A 231 13.75 6.57 7.73
C MET A 231 12.61 6.70 8.74
N PRO A 232 12.64 7.66 9.69
CA PRO A 232 11.71 7.74 10.82
C PRO A 232 10.23 7.61 10.47
N TYR A 233 9.77 8.27 9.39
CA TYR A 233 8.35 8.38 9.06
C TYR A 233 7.83 7.29 8.10
N ILE A 234 8.70 6.38 7.64
CA ILE A 234 8.34 5.27 6.74
C ILE A 234 8.01 4.02 7.55
N ASP A 235 6.75 3.57 7.53
CA ASP A 235 6.30 2.40 8.32
C ASP A 235 6.36 1.08 7.53
N GLY A 236 6.55 1.17 6.21
CA GLY A 236 6.53 0.01 5.34
C GLY A 236 6.93 0.31 3.90
N LEU A 237 7.04 -0.74 3.09
CA LEU A 237 7.43 -0.68 1.69
C LEU A 237 6.37 -1.35 0.81
N PHE A 238 5.91 -0.64 -0.21
CA PHE A 238 4.97 -1.13 -1.21
C PHE A 238 5.68 -1.21 -2.56
N ILE A 239 6.15 -2.41 -2.89
CA ILE A 239 7.21 -2.63 -3.87
C ILE A 239 6.60 -3.08 -5.20
N GLY A 240 7.02 -2.46 -6.29
CA GLY A 240 6.66 -2.87 -7.66
C GLY A 240 7.52 -4.04 -8.17
N ARG A 241 8.10 -3.86 -9.36
CA ARG A 241 8.82 -4.88 -10.15
C ARG A 241 9.81 -5.74 -9.37
N SER A 242 10.58 -5.17 -8.45
CA SER A 242 11.57 -5.92 -7.67
C SER A 242 10.94 -6.97 -6.73
N ALA A 243 9.64 -6.90 -6.44
CA ALA A 243 8.94 -7.89 -5.64
C ALA A 243 8.17 -8.94 -6.47
N TRP A 244 8.20 -8.87 -7.81
CA TRP A 244 7.47 -9.81 -8.68
C TRP A 244 8.20 -11.13 -8.92
N ASP A 245 9.45 -11.24 -8.49
CA ASP A 245 10.15 -12.50 -8.32
C ASP A 245 10.20 -12.86 -6.83
N ALA A 246 9.77 -14.07 -6.47
CA ALA A 246 9.62 -14.46 -5.06
C ALA A 246 10.97 -14.59 -4.33
N ASP A 247 12.03 -15.03 -5.02
CA ASP A 247 13.37 -15.12 -4.40
C ASP A 247 13.90 -13.72 -4.11
N ASN A 248 13.81 -12.82 -5.09
CA ASN A 248 14.24 -11.45 -4.91
C ASN A 248 13.41 -10.71 -3.85
N PHE A 249 12.09 -10.95 -3.81
CA PHE A 249 11.25 -10.35 -2.77
C PHE A 249 11.63 -10.84 -1.37
N ASN A 250 11.91 -12.14 -1.22
CA ASN A 250 12.41 -12.71 0.03
C ASN A 250 13.75 -12.10 0.46
N ILE A 251 14.67 -11.83 -0.48
CA ILE A 251 15.92 -11.11 -0.18
C ILE A 251 15.61 -9.72 0.40
N ILE A 252 14.72 -8.95 -0.23
CA ILE A 252 14.31 -7.64 0.27
C ILE A 252 13.71 -7.76 1.68
N ILE A 253 12.76 -8.69 1.88
CA ILE A 253 12.11 -8.92 3.18
C ILE A 253 13.15 -9.18 4.28
N ARG A 254 14.13 -10.06 4.00
CA ARG A 254 15.18 -10.42 4.97
C ARG A 254 16.17 -9.29 5.25
N ASN A 255 16.40 -8.40 4.29
CA ASN A 255 17.22 -7.20 4.50
C ASN A 255 16.49 -6.11 5.30
N VAL A 256 15.18 -5.95 5.06
CA VAL A 256 14.35 -4.87 5.63
C VAL A 256 13.91 -5.19 7.06
N LEU A 257 13.50 -6.43 7.34
CA LEU A 257 12.90 -6.79 8.63
C LEU A 257 13.83 -6.54 9.84
N PRO A 258 15.11 -6.97 9.86
CA PRO A 258 16.01 -6.68 10.97
C PRO A 258 16.23 -5.16 11.15
N THR A 259 16.36 -4.44 10.04
CA THR A 259 16.55 -2.98 10.02
C THR A 259 15.37 -2.26 10.64
N PHE A 260 14.15 -2.65 10.27
CA PHE A 260 12.92 -2.11 10.83
C PHE A 260 12.77 -2.42 12.33
N LEU A 261 13.04 -3.66 12.76
CA LEU A 261 12.98 -4.03 14.17
C LEU A 261 14.02 -3.28 15.01
N LYS A 262 15.20 -2.97 14.45
CA LYS A 262 16.19 -2.11 15.10
C LYS A 262 15.68 -0.68 15.23
N LYS A 263 15.08 -0.12 14.18
CA LYS A 263 14.45 1.21 14.19
C LYS A 263 13.40 1.33 15.30
N LEU A 264 12.56 0.33 15.51
CA LEU A 264 11.54 0.35 16.57
C LEU A 264 12.09 0.33 17.99
N LYS A 265 13.31 -0.18 18.19
CA LYS A 265 13.97 -0.19 19.52
C LYS A 265 14.60 1.16 19.87
N LEU A 266 14.84 2.01 18.87
CA LEU A 266 15.52 3.30 19.03
C LEU A 266 14.54 4.48 19.20
N ASN A 267 13.25 4.27 18.94
CA ASN A 267 12.17 5.26 19.01
C ASN A 267 11.15 4.90 20.10
#